data_AF-A0A2T4HT88-F1
#
_entry.id   AF-A0A2T4HT88-F1
#
_cell.length_a   1.000
_cell.length_b   1.000
_cell.length_c   1.000
_cell.angle_alpha   90.00
_cell.angle_beta   90.00
_cell.angle_gamma   90.00
#
_symmetry.space_group_name_H-M   'P 1'
#
loop_
_entity.id
_entity.type
_entity.pdbx_description
1 polymer ?
#
loop_
_entity_poly.entity_id
_entity_poly.type
_entity_poly.pdbx_seq_one_letter_code
_entity_poly.pdbx_strand_id
1 'polypeptide(L)' 'MIELGGLVVKAGLVDLTDDDRATLYGAFLSIAGKLQGEERDNALALWKRKGKRAFEAETNLR' A
#
# COMPACT_ATOMS: atom_id res chain seq x y z
N MET A 1 10.27 5.68 -11.49
CA MET A 1 10.04 5.78 -10.03
C MET A 1 8.63 6.29 -9.83
N ILE A 2 7.83 5.72 -8.92
CA ILE A 2 6.46 6.18 -8.64
C ILE A 2 6.50 6.93 -7.31
N GLU A 3 5.94 8.14 -7.29
CA GLU A 3 5.76 8.90 -6.06
C GLU A 3 4.78 8.18 -5.13
N LEU A 4 4.88 8.41 -3.82
CA LEU A 4 3.98 7.77 -2.85
C LEU A 4 2.49 8.02 -3.17
N GLY A 5 2.13 9.22 -3.63
CA GLY A 5 0.77 9.52 -4.07
C GLY A 5 0.29 8.63 -5.23
N GLY A 6 1.18 8.31 -6.18
CA GLY A 6 0.87 7.39 -7.27
C GLY A 6 0.59 5.95 -6.80
N LEU A 7 1.15 5.53 -5.66
CA LEU A 7 0.84 4.22 -5.07
C LEU A 7 -0.57 4.17 -4.48
N VAL A 8 -1.05 5.29 -3.92
CA VAL A 8 -2.41 5.39 -3.36
C VAL A 8 -3.45 5.24 -4.46
N VAL A 9 -3.25 5.92 -5.60
CA VAL A 9 -4.11 5.82 -6.78
C VAL A 9 -4.09 4.40 -7.35
N LYS A 10 -2.89 3.84 -7.57
CA LYS A 10 -2.73 2.51 -8.17
C LYS A 10 -3.28 1.37 -7.30
N ALA A 11 -3.31 1.55 -5.98
CA ALA A 11 -3.94 0.62 -5.05
C ALA A 11 -5.48 0.74 -5.02
N GLY A 12 -6.08 1.64 -5.81
CA GLY A 12 -7.51 1.92 -5.83
C GLY A 12 -8.03 2.61 -4.58
N LEU A 13 -7.14 3.10 -3.71
CA LEU A 13 -7.55 3.63 -2.41
C LEU A 13 -8.30 4.95 -2.53
N VAL A 14 -8.00 5.75 -3.55
CA VAL A 14 -8.73 7.01 -3.80
C VAL A 14 -10.21 6.71 -4.07
N ASP A 15 -10.50 5.80 -5.00
CA ASP A 15 -11.87 5.42 -5.34
C ASP A 15 -12.58 4.70 -4.19
N LEU A 16 -11.88 3.80 -3.48
CA LEU A 16 -12.45 3.04 -2.37
C LEU A 16 -12.74 3.88 -1.11
N THR A 17 -12.17 5.07 -1.01
CA THR A 17 -12.33 5.95 0.15
C THR A 17 -12.97 7.30 -0.19
N ASP A 18 -13.45 7.49 -1.43
CA ASP A 18 -13.96 8.77 -1.93
C ASP A 18 -12.97 9.94 -1.72
N ASP A 19 -11.67 9.67 -1.84
CA ASP A 19 -10.56 10.60 -1.53
C ASP A 19 -10.60 11.18 -0.10
N ASP A 20 -11.24 10.48 0.85
CA ASP A 20 -11.29 10.93 2.24
C ASP A 20 -9.91 10.79 2.90
N ARG A 21 -9.24 11.93 3.03
CA ARG A 21 -7.86 12.00 3.55
C ARG A 21 -7.74 11.54 5.00
N ALA A 22 -8.78 11.72 5.80
CA ALA A 22 -8.77 11.27 7.20
C ALA A 22 -8.79 9.74 7.28
N THR A 23 -9.57 9.10 6.41
CA THR A 23 -9.67 7.64 6.27
C THR A 23 -8.36 7.06 5.75
N LEU A 24 -7.77 7.65 4.71
CA LEU A 24 -6.45 7.26 4.21
C LEU A 24 -5.38 7.39 5.29
N TYR A 25 -5.39 8.50 6.04
CA TYR A 25 -4.44 8.71 7.14
C TYR A 25 -4.63 7.69 8.27
N GLY A 26 -5.87 7.39 8.67
CA GLY A 26 -6.18 6.35 9.65
C GLY A 26 -5.71 4.95 9.22
N ALA A 27 -5.86 4.62 7.94
CA ALA A 27 -5.35 3.37 7.39
C ALA A 27 -3.81 3.31 7.42
N PHE A 28 -3.12 4.40 7.10
CA PHE A 28 -1.66 4.48 7.20
C PHE A 28 -1.17 4.41 8.65
N LEU A 29 -1.88 5.01 9.60
CA LEU A 29 -1.58 4.86 11.02
C LEU A 29 -1.73 3.41 11.48
N SER A 30 -2.72 2.68 10.97
CA SER A 30 -2.90 1.25 11.26
C SER A 30 -1.72 0.41 10.76
N ILE A 31 -1.19 0.74 9.56
CA ILE A 31 0.03 0.12 9.01
C ILE A 31 1.24 0.46 9.89
N ALA A 32 1.41 1.72 10.28
CA ALA A 32 2.50 2.16 11.16
C ALA A 32 2.46 1.42 12.50
N GLY A 33 1.28 1.29 13.11
CA GLY A 33 1.07 0.51 14.33
C GLY A 33 1.50 -0.95 14.18
N LYS A 34 1.14 -1.61 13.07
CA LYS A 34 1.58 -3.00 12.80
C LYS A 34 3.10 -3.11 12.68
N LEU A 35 3.76 -2.10 12.11
CA LEU A 35 5.22 -2.08 11.95
C LEU A 35 6.00 -1.72 13.22
N GLN A 36 5.32 -1.20 14.25
CA GLN A 36 5.91 -0.98 15.57
C GLN A 36 5.89 -2.25 16.46
N GLY A 37 5.16 -3.30 16.05
CA GLY A 37 5.06 -4.57 16.77
C GLY A 37 6.11 -5.61 16.36
N GLU A 38 6.08 -6.76 17.05
CA GLU A 38 7.04 -7.86 16.88
C GLU A 38 6.97 -8.54 15.50
N GLU A 39 5.83 -8.45 14.80
CA GLU A 39 5.62 -9.06 13.48
C GLU A 39 6.17 -8.22 12.31
N ARG A 40 6.86 -7.11 12.59
CA ARG A 40 7.30 -6.12 11.58
C ARG A 40 7.96 -6.76 10.37
N ASP A 41 8.96 -7.61 10.58
CA ASP A 41 9.77 -8.14 9.48
C ASP A 41 8.98 -9.11 8.60
N ASN A 42 8.12 -9.93 9.21
CA ASN A 42 7.20 -10.80 8.48
C ASN A 42 6.19 -10.00 7.65
N ALA A 43 5.62 -8.93 8.23
CA ALA A 43 4.70 -8.03 7.54
C ALA A 43 5.37 -7.36 6.34
N LEU A 44 6.56 -6.78 6.53
CA LEU A 44 7.32 -6.14 5.46
C LEU A 44 7.68 -7.13 4.35
N ALA A 45 8.14 -8.32 4.69
CA ALA A 45 8.49 -9.34 3.70
C ALA A 45 7.28 -9.74 2.86
N LEU A 46 6.12 -9.93 3.49
CA LEU A 46 4.88 -10.27 2.79
C LEU A 46 4.42 -9.13 1.86
N TRP A 47 4.38 -7.89 2.35
CA TRP A 47 3.94 -6.74 1.57
C TRP A 47 4.87 -6.43 0.41
N LYS A 48 6.19 -6.55 0.60
CA LYS A 48 7.17 -6.39 -0.48
C LYS A 48 6.94 -7.40 -1.61
N ARG A 49 6.69 -8.67 -1.29
CA ARG A 49 6.37 -9.70 -2.29
C ARG A 49 5.04 -9.42 -2.98
N LYS A 50 4.01 -9.00 -2.25
CA LYS A 50 2.69 -8.65 -2.82
C LYS A 50 2.81 -7.47 -3.79
N GLY A 51 3.45 -6.39 -3.36
CA GLY A 51 3.66 -5.19 -4.19
C GLY A 51 4.44 -5.50 -5.46
N LYS A 52 5.54 -6.26 -5.36
CA LYS A 52 6.34 -6.68 -6.53
C LYS A 52 5.47 -7.43 -7.57
N ARG A 53 4.69 -8.42 -7.13
CA ARG A 53 3.79 -9.17 -8.03
C ARG A 53 2.73 -8.30 -8.68
N ALA A 54 2.15 -7.34 -7.96
CA ALA A 54 1.19 -6.40 -8.52
C ALA A 54 1.82 -5.52 -9.61
N PHE A 55 3.03 -5.00 -9.37
CA PHE A 55 3.78 -4.24 -10.37
C PHE A 55 4.11 -5.06 -11.62
N GLU A 56 4.54 -6.31 -11.45
CA GLU A 56 4.85 -7.22 -12.56
C GLU A 56 3.60 -7.54 -13.38
N ALA A 57 2.47 -7.84 -12.73
CA ALA A 57 1.22 -8.13 -13.41
C ALA A 57 0.76 -6.95 -14.28
N GLU A 58 0.82 -5.72 -13.78
CA GLU A 58 0.47 -4.53 -14.57
C GLU A 58 1.44 -4.23 -15.71
N THR A 59 2.70 -4.62 -15.57
CA THR A 59 3.70 -4.47 -16.64
C THR A 59 3.43 -5.46 -17.77
N ASN A 60 3.02 -6.68 -17.44
CA ASN A 60 2.69 -7.72 -18.43
C ASN A 60 1.33 -7.50 -19.11
N LEU A 61 0.48 -6.64 -18.56
CA LEU A 61 -0.80 -6.24 -19.14
C LEU A 61 -0.69 -5.06 -20.13
N ARG A 62 0.51 -4.52 -20.33
CA ARG A 62 0.83 -3.48 -21.32
C ARG A 62 1.45 -4.10 -22.56
#